data_AF-A0A558H4M3-F1
#
_entry.id   AF-A0A558H4M3-F1
#
_cell.length_a   1.000
_cell.length_b   1.000
_cell.length_c   1.000
_cell.angle_alpha   90.00
_cell.angle_beta   90.00
_cell.angle_gamma   90.00
#
_symmetry.space_group_name_H-M   'P 1'
#
loop_
_entity.id
_entity.type
_entity.pdbx_description
1 polymer ?
#
loop_
_entity_poly.entity_id
_entity_poly.type
_entity_poly.pdbx_seq_one_letter_code
_entity_poly.pdbx_strand_id
1 'polypeptide(L)'
;MEKLVTVKQGMQPTFDGVKVGVVKIGIADGAPAIQFWIRTAEQQRKQAFREGQSVTLPGAGLLTVTSIQPADGNRAASATLTYDGGRLTA
;
A
#
# COMPACT_ATOMS: atom_id res chain seq x y z
N MET A 1 12.01 0.61 -11.81
CA MET A 1 12.84 -0.17 -10.85
C MET A 1 11.89 -0.66 -9.80
N GLU A 2 11.72 -1.97 -9.71
CA GLU A 2 10.79 -2.58 -8.76
C GLU A 2 11.39 -2.63 -7.36
N LYS A 3 10.63 -2.15 -6.37
CA LYS A 3 11.02 -2.10 -4.97
C LYS A 3 9.99 -2.82 -4.11
N LEU A 4 10.39 -3.92 -3.48
CA LEU A 4 9.59 -4.54 -2.44
C LEU A 4 9.70 -3.74 -1.13
N VAL A 5 8.55 -3.41 -0.55
CA VAL A 5 8.41 -2.69 0.70
C VAL A 5 7.46 -3.46 1.61
N THR A 6 7.95 -3.88 2.77
CA THR A 6 7.11 -4.45 3.81
C THR A 6 6.64 -3.35 4.74
N VAL A 7 5.33 -3.26 4.94
CA VAL A 7 4.68 -2.26 5.77
C VAL A 7 3.89 -2.93 6.89
N LYS A 8 3.74 -2.23 8.00
CA LYS A 8 2.89 -2.63 9.13
C LYS A 8 1.79 -1.59 9.33
N GLN A 9 0.73 -1.98 10.03
CA GLN A 9 -0.31 -1.02 10.40
C GLN A 9 0.31 0.18 11.15
N GLY A 10 -0.08 1.39 10.76
CA GLY A 10 0.47 2.64 11.29
C GLY A 10 1.73 3.15 10.59
N MET A 11 2.39 2.35 9.74
CA MET A 11 3.54 2.82 8.97
C MET A 11 3.13 3.76 7.84
N GLN A 12 4.04 4.64 7.43
CA GLN A 12 3.84 5.56 6.32
C GLN A 12 5.08 5.65 5.45
N PRO A 13 5.31 4.67 4.55
CA PRO A 13 6.29 4.83 3.49
C PRO A 13 5.96 6.02 2.59
N THR A 14 7.01 6.55 1.96
CA THR A 14 6.92 7.58 0.92
C THR A 14 7.55 7.02 -0.36
N PHE A 15 6.85 7.16 -1.49
CA PHE A 15 7.24 6.68 -2.81
C PHE A 15 7.25 7.86 -3.77
N ASP A 16 8.44 8.31 -4.20
CA ASP A 16 8.61 9.46 -5.10
C ASP A 16 7.74 10.68 -4.74
N GLY A 17 7.71 11.03 -3.45
CA GLY A 17 6.92 12.16 -2.91
C GLY A 17 5.48 11.83 -2.52
N VAL A 18 4.97 10.65 -2.87
CA VAL A 18 3.64 10.16 -2.48
C VAL A 18 3.71 9.42 -1.14
N LYS A 19 3.03 9.94 -0.12
CA LYS A 19 2.93 9.32 1.20
C LYS A 19 1.81 8.28 1.19
N VAL A 20 2.14 7.05 1.55
CA VAL A 20 1.17 5.96 1.65
C VAL A 20 1.09 5.51 3.10
N GLY A 21 0.11 6.02 3.84
CA GLY A 21 -0.13 5.64 5.22
C GLY A 21 -0.92 4.34 5.31
N VAL A 22 -0.45 3.37 6.06
CA VAL A 22 -1.20 2.15 6.34
C VAL A 22 -2.16 2.41 7.50
N VAL A 23 -3.43 2.57 7.19
CA VAL A 23 -4.47 2.89 8.18
C VAL A 23 -4.86 1.64 8.96
N LYS A 24 -5.14 0.55 8.25
CA LYS A 24 -5.62 -0.70 8.84
C LYS A 24 -5.17 -1.88 7.99
N ILE A 25 -4.75 -2.95 8.63
CA ILE A 25 -4.53 -4.25 7.98
C ILE A 25 -5.36 -5.28 8.74
N GLY A 26 -6.18 -6.06 8.05
CA GLY A 26 -7.05 -7.04 8.70
C GLY A 26 -7.83 -7.87 7.68
N ILE A 27 -9.00 -8.34 8.10
CA ILE A 27 -9.94 -9.07 7.25
C ILE A 27 -11.12 -8.15 6.89
N ALA A 28 -11.46 -8.06 5.60
CA ALA A 28 -12.66 -7.41 5.09
C ALA A 28 -13.42 -8.37 4.18
N ASP A 29 -14.72 -8.56 4.42
CA ASP A 29 -15.57 -9.52 3.71
C ASP A 29 -14.97 -10.93 3.64
N GLY A 30 -14.39 -11.40 4.75
CA GLY A 30 -13.81 -12.74 4.85
C GLY A 30 -12.43 -12.93 4.19
N ALA A 31 -11.83 -11.88 3.60
CA ALA A 31 -10.49 -11.97 3.01
C ALA A 31 -9.51 -10.91 3.56
N PRO A 32 -8.18 -11.15 3.49
CA PRO A 32 -7.17 -10.16 3.85
C PRO A 32 -7.33 -8.87 3.06
N ALA A 33 -7.32 -7.74 3.78
CA ALA A 33 -7.47 -6.42 3.22
C ALA A 33 -6.59 -5.40 3.96
N ILE A 34 -6.13 -4.40 3.22
CA ILE A 34 -5.31 -3.31 3.71
C ILE A 34 -5.91 -1.98 3.26
N GLN A 35 -6.06 -1.05 4.19
CA GLN A 35 -6.51 0.30 3.89
C GLN A 35 -5.32 1.25 3.85
N PHE A 36 -5.09 1.85 2.69
CA PHE A 36 -4.09 2.89 2.52
C PHE A 36 -4.73 4.27 2.57
N TRP A 37 -3.98 5.22 3.10
CA TRP A 37 -4.21 6.64 2.96
C TRP A 37 -3.11 7.20 2.06
N ILE A 38 -3.44 7.34 0.79
CA ILE A 38 -2.54 7.81 -0.26
C ILE A 38 -2.64 9.32 -0.31
N ARG A 39 -1.51 10.00 -0.15
CA ARG A 39 -1.39 11.45 -0.16
C ARG A 39 -0.33 11.86 -1.17
N THR A 40 -0.80 12.51 -2.22
CA THR A 40 0.01 13.14 -3.26
C THR A 40 0.03 14.65 -3.04
N ALA A 41 0.81 15.38 -3.83
CA ALA A 41 0.80 16.84 -3.80
C ALA A 41 -0.59 17.42 -4.13
N GLU A 42 -1.37 16.74 -4.98
CA GLU A 42 -2.63 17.24 -5.53
C GLU A 42 -3.87 16.66 -4.85
N GLN A 43 -3.78 15.43 -4.32
CA GLN A 43 -4.93 14.70 -3.79
C GLN A 43 -4.59 13.79 -2.61
N GLN A 44 -5.55 13.66 -1.69
CA GLN A 44 -5.51 12.72 -0.58
C GLN A 44 -6.73 11.80 -0.63
N ARG A 45 -6.54 10.48 -0.62
CA ARG A 45 -7.63 9.51 -0.63
C ARG A 45 -7.34 8.30 0.24
N LYS A 46 -8.39 7.75 0.84
CA LYS A 46 -8.33 6.49 1.58
C LYS A 46 -8.98 5.41 0.72
N GLN A 47 -8.27 4.31 0.50
CA GLN A 47 -8.77 3.21 -0.32
C GLN A 47 -8.30 1.88 0.27
N ALA A 48 -9.21 0.90 0.25
CA ALA A 48 -8.91 -0.46 0.63
C ALA A 48 -8.41 -1.26 -0.58
N PHE A 49 -7.47 -2.15 -0.33
CA PHE A 49 -6.84 -3.02 -1.30
C PHE A 49 -6.78 -4.44 -0.77
N ARG A 50 -6.79 -5.38 -1.69
CA ARG A 50 -6.59 -6.81 -1.46
C ARG A 50 -5.29 -7.27 -2.11
N GLU A 51 -4.86 -8.46 -1.75
CA GLU A 51 -3.71 -9.12 -2.37
C GLU A 51 -3.91 -9.22 -3.90
N GLY A 52 -2.86 -8.92 -4.65
CA GLY A 52 -2.85 -8.84 -6.11
C GLY A 52 -3.38 -7.52 -6.69
N GLN A 53 -3.98 -6.63 -5.90
CA GLN A 53 -4.46 -5.35 -6.41
C GLN A 53 -3.33 -4.31 -6.52
N SER A 54 -3.41 -3.49 -7.56
CA SER A 54 -2.48 -2.40 -7.81
C SER A 54 -3.17 -1.04 -7.83
N VAL A 55 -2.42 0.01 -7.47
CA VAL A 55 -2.85 1.40 -7.52
C VAL A 55 -1.79 2.27 -8.15
N THR A 56 -2.21 3.07 -9.12
CA THR A 56 -1.35 4.11 -9.69
C THR A 56 -1.19 5.24 -8.70
N LEU A 57 0.05 5.57 -8.37
CA LEU A 57 0.44 6.74 -7.59
C LEU A 57 0.78 7.88 -8.57
N PRO A 58 -0.09 8.90 -8.72
CA PRO A 58 0.15 10.01 -9.63
C PRO A 58 1.51 10.67 -9.38
N GLY A 59 2.30 10.83 -10.43
CA GLY A 59 3.64 11.43 -10.37
C GLY A 59 4.75 10.52 -9.81
N ALA A 60 4.43 9.30 -9.37
CA ALA A 60 5.38 8.37 -8.76
C ALA A 60 5.54 7.06 -9.57
N GLY A 61 4.48 6.26 -9.67
CA GLY A 61 4.56 4.93 -10.30
C GLY A 61 3.38 4.03 -9.95
N LEU A 62 3.56 2.71 -10.03
CA LEU A 62 2.53 1.72 -9.70
C LEU A 62 2.85 1.03 -8.37
N LEU A 63 1.88 0.95 -7.47
CA LEU A 63 2.01 0.24 -6.19
C LEU A 63 1.10 -0.98 -6.19
N THR A 64 1.67 -2.17 -6.11
CA THR A 64 0.97 -3.44 -6.08
C THR A 64 1.04 -4.06 -4.70
N VAL A 65 -0.09 -4.54 -4.18
CA VAL A 65 -0.14 -5.29 -2.92
C VAL A 65 0.14 -6.75 -3.23
N THR A 66 1.31 -7.23 -2.85
CA THR A 66 1.74 -8.60 -3.16
C THR A 66 1.19 -9.59 -2.15
N SER A 67 1.21 -9.24 -0.86
CA SER A 67 0.65 -10.09 0.18
C SER A 67 0.18 -9.27 1.39
N ILE A 68 -0.85 -9.76 2.08
CA ILE A 68 -1.43 -9.15 3.27
C ILE A 68 -1.48 -10.21 4.36
N GLN A 69 -0.75 -9.96 5.44
CA GLN A 69 -0.75 -10.78 6.65
C GLN A 69 -1.52 -10.04 7.75
N PRO A 70 -2.81 -10.34 7.95
CA PRO A 70 -3.56 -9.80 9.08
C PRO A 70 -2.91 -10.22 10.41
N ALA A 71 -3.20 -9.47 11.48
CA ALA A 71 -2.69 -9.84 12.80
C ALA A 71 -3.28 -11.18 13.22
N ASP A 72 -2.41 -12.05 13.73
CA ASP A 72 -2.77 -13.37 14.24
C ASP A 72 -2.06 -13.52 15.59
N GLY A 73 -2.78 -13.33 16.71
CA GLY A 73 -2.41 -13.50 18.13
C GLY A 73 -0.99 -13.09 18.59
N ASN A 74 0.02 -13.68 17.97
CA ASN A 74 1.46 -13.48 18.18
C ASN A 74 2.15 -12.57 17.12
N ARG A 75 1.48 -12.20 16.03
CA ARG A 75 2.03 -11.36 14.96
C ARG A 75 1.21 -10.11 14.73
N ALA A 76 1.90 -8.97 14.69
CA ALA A 76 1.30 -7.71 14.24
C ALA A 76 0.98 -7.80 12.75
N ALA A 77 -0.09 -7.13 12.34
CA ALA A 77 -0.50 -7.12 10.94
C ALA A 77 0.56 -6.44 10.05
N SER A 78 0.85 -7.05 8.91
CA SER A 78 1.82 -6.57 7.95
C SER A 78 1.37 -6.83 6.51
N ALA A 79 1.95 -6.12 5.55
CA ALA A 79 1.71 -6.35 4.14
C ALA A 79 2.98 -6.11 3.34
N THR A 80 3.14 -6.84 2.26
CA THR A 80 4.24 -6.67 1.30
C THR A 80 3.70 -5.98 0.07
N LEU A 81 4.36 -4.89 -0.32
CA LEU A 81 4.03 -4.06 -1.45
C LEU A 81 5.17 -4.12 -2.45
N THR A 82 4.86 -4.17 -3.73
CA THR A 82 5.81 -3.95 -4.80
C THR A 82 5.52 -2.59 -5.39
N TYR A 83 6.48 -1.69 -5.28
CA TYR A 83 6.43 -0.40 -5.94
C TYR A 83 7.28 -0.45 -7.20
N ASP A 84 6.66 -0.35 -8.37
CA ASP A 84 7.39 -0.11 -9.59
C ASP A 84 7.51 1.40 -9.82
N GLY A 85 8.69 1.90 -9.47
CA GLY A 85 9.07 3.29 -9.66
C GLY A 85 9.48 3.52 -11.10
N GLY A 86 8.66 4.29 -11.81
CA GLY A 86 8.90 4.75 -13.16
C GLY A 86 7.95 5.92 -13.38
N ARG A 87 8.49 7.07 -13.81
CA ARG A 87 7.66 8.12 -14.38
C ARG A 87 6.83 7.44 -15.45
N LEU A 88 5.51 7.36 -15.25
CA LEU A 88 4.58 7.18 -16.35
C LEU A 88 4.76 8.44 -17.19
N THR A 89 5.72 8.40 -18.12
CA THR A 89 5.85 9.39 -19.18
C THR A 89 4.63 9.17 -20.05
N ALA A 90 3.57 9.92 -19.75
CA ALA A 90 2.52 10.20 -20.70
C ALA A 90 3.11 10.95 -21.90
#